data_AF-A0A0G1MW12-F1
#
_entry.id   AF-A0A0G1MW12-F1
#
_cell.length_a   1.000
_cell.length_b   1.000
_cell.length_c   1.000
_cell.angle_alpha   90.00
_cell.angle_beta   90.00
_cell.angle_gamma   90.00
#
_symmetry.space_group_name_H-M   'P 1'
#
loop_
_entity.id
_entity.type
_entity.pdbx_description
1 polymer ?
#
loop_
_entity_poly.entity_id
_entity_poly.type
_entity_poly.pdbx_seq_one_letter_code
_entity_poly.pdbx_strand_id
1 'polypeptide(L)'
;MHNPEFTMIEWYRAHADYTKIMNDVEKMVQYVWQNIIASPEPKQAWYGVDSAKQSRRSPRSLHSLAMTLYYQDHHINLSSPWQRLTMQEAWEKYADTPKCANICDRKYLRGLCQKRGYTVSAKDSYDDLFFKIFLTDIEPKLGFSKPTILYEYPAQMAALARTVAKPRGASGLATKQIAERFEIYIAGIELGNAFSELTDAREQRARFIEEQKLRKKLNKKVIPLDEDFLDAVGHMPSAAGIAFGIDRLVMLLTDAKSIQDVLAFPATELWPCQKIKSEI
;
A
#
# COMPACT_ATOMS: atom_id res chain seq x y z
N MET A 1 -4.41 -14.66 0.45
CA MET A 1 -3.78 -13.33 0.29
C MET A 1 -2.44 -13.18 1.00
N HIS A 2 -2.08 -14.03 1.97
CA HIS A 2 -0.82 -13.88 2.68
C HIS A 2 -0.05 -15.21 2.65
N ASN A 3 1.21 -15.15 2.23
CA ASN A 3 2.19 -16.21 2.42
C ASN A 3 3.21 -15.69 3.47
N PRO A 4 3.73 -16.54 4.37
CA PRO A 4 4.67 -16.10 5.41
C PRO A 4 5.95 -15.49 4.82
N GLU A 5 6.34 -15.92 3.61
CA GLU A 5 7.42 -15.35 2.83
C GLU A 5 6.87 -14.72 1.56
N PHE A 6 7.34 -13.53 1.21
CA PHE A 6 6.87 -12.79 0.05
C PHE A 6 7.97 -11.89 -0.48
N THR A 7 7.88 -11.56 -1.77
CA THR A 7 8.87 -10.77 -2.49
C THR A 7 8.46 -9.31 -2.52
N MET A 8 9.30 -8.46 -1.93
CA MET A 8 9.18 -7.02 -2.06
C MET A 8 10.39 -6.44 -2.78
N ILE A 9 10.16 -5.35 -3.51
CA ILE A 9 11.22 -4.43 -3.91
C ILE A 9 11.09 -3.16 -3.07
N GLU A 10 12.20 -2.77 -2.44
CA GLU A 10 12.32 -1.50 -1.75
C GLU A 10 13.26 -0.58 -2.51
N TRP A 11 12.89 0.69 -2.66
CA TRP A 11 13.80 1.70 -3.17
C TRP A 11 13.61 3.03 -2.47
N TYR A 12 14.71 3.78 -2.38
CA TYR A 12 14.79 5.06 -1.70
C TYR A 12 15.36 6.11 -2.65
N ARG A 13 14.74 7.30 -2.67
CA ARG A 13 15.25 8.47 -3.39
C ARG A 13 15.74 9.53 -2.42
N ALA A 14 17.02 9.86 -2.49
CA ALA A 14 17.55 11.06 -1.86
C ALA A 14 17.02 12.32 -2.56
N HIS A 15 16.86 13.39 -1.78
CA HIS A 15 16.35 14.70 -2.19
C HIS A 15 14.96 14.66 -2.85
N ALA A 16 14.11 13.72 -2.45
CA ALA A 16 12.76 13.54 -2.95
C ALA A 16 11.74 13.50 -1.80
N ASP A 17 10.47 13.73 -2.15
CA ASP A 17 9.32 13.48 -1.28
C ASP A 17 8.48 12.31 -1.83
N TYR A 18 7.52 11.85 -1.03
CA TYR A 18 6.57 10.80 -1.39
C TYR A 18 5.85 11.02 -2.73
N THR A 19 5.65 12.27 -3.18
CA THR A 19 4.99 12.54 -4.47
C THR A 19 5.86 12.16 -5.66
N LYS A 20 7.19 12.18 -5.50
CA LYS A 20 8.09 11.67 -6.54
C LYS A 20 7.95 10.16 -6.68
N ILE A 21 7.86 9.45 -5.55
CA ILE A 21 7.66 8.01 -5.51
C ILE A 21 6.31 7.61 -6.11
N MET A 22 5.25 8.39 -5.89
CA MET A 22 3.95 8.19 -6.59
C MET A 22 4.12 8.14 -8.11
N ASN A 23 4.89 9.09 -8.66
CA ASN A 23 5.14 9.16 -10.09
C ASN A 23 6.05 8.01 -10.58
N ASP A 24 6.98 7.54 -9.76
CA ASP A 24 7.81 6.38 -10.09
C ASP A 24 6.97 5.12 -10.23
N VAL A 25 6.09 4.87 -9.25
CA VAL A 25 5.20 3.70 -9.24
C VAL A 25 4.28 3.71 -10.46
N GLU A 26 3.62 4.85 -10.72
CA GLU A 26 2.72 4.99 -11.87
C GLU A 26 3.46 4.65 -13.18
N LYS A 27 4.66 5.21 -13.38
CA LYS A 27 5.47 4.93 -14.56
C LYS A 27 5.98 3.50 -14.62
N MET A 28 6.41 2.94 -13.50
CA MET A 28 6.93 1.58 -13.42
C MET A 28 5.84 0.57 -13.81
N VAL A 29 4.65 0.66 -13.21
CA VAL A 29 3.55 -0.27 -13.49
C VAL A 29 3.10 -0.15 -14.96
N GLN A 30 3.00 1.07 -15.49
CA GLN A 30 2.68 1.27 -16.91
C GLN A 30 3.75 0.69 -17.83
N TYR A 31 5.03 0.90 -17.51
CA TYR A 31 6.14 0.35 -18.29
C TYR A 31 6.11 -1.17 -18.30
N VAL A 32 5.96 -1.81 -17.13
CA VAL A 32 5.86 -3.26 -16.99
C VAL A 32 4.69 -3.80 -17.82
N TRP A 33 3.50 -3.20 -17.69
CA TRP A 33 2.33 -3.59 -18.46
C TRP A 33 2.57 -3.53 -19.97
N GLN A 34 3.11 -2.41 -20.46
CA GLN A 34 3.38 -2.21 -21.89
C GLN A 34 4.44 -3.16 -22.44
N ASN A 35 5.45 -3.48 -21.64
CA ASN A 35 6.62 -4.22 -22.10
C ASN A 35 6.53 -5.73 -21.92
N ILE A 36 5.70 -6.20 -20.99
CA ILE A 36 5.54 -7.62 -20.68
C ILE A 36 4.21 -8.14 -21.22
N ILE A 37 3.12 -7.40 -21.03
CA ILE A 37 1.76 -7.91 -21.30
C ILE A 37 1.20 -7.40 -22.63
N ALA A 38 1.26 -6.09 -22.88
CA ALA A 38 0.68 -5.49 -24.08
C ALA A 38 1.57 -5.63 -25.32
N SER A 39 2.74 -6.28 -25.22
CA SER A 39 3.64 -6.48 -26.37
C SER A 39 3.14 -7.61 -27.26
N PRO A 40 2.80 -7.36 -28.54
CA PRO A 40 2.23 -8.37 -29.43
C PRO A 40 3.26 -9.37 -29.98
N GLU A 41 4.55 -9.19 -29.73
CA GLU A 41 5.60 -10.12 -30.09
C GLU A 41 6.28 -10.67 -28.83
N PRO A 42 6.50 -12.01 -28.73
CA PRO A 42 7.35 -12.55 -27.68
C PRO A 42 8.74 -11.91 -27.84
N LYS A 43 9.12 -11.05 -26.90
CA LYS A 43 10.50 -10.57 -26.81
C LYS A 43 11.37 -11.81 -26.62
N GLN A 44 12.21 -12.08 -27.62
CA GLN A 44 13.14 -13.22 -27.73
C GLN A 44 13.28 -14.05 -26.45
N ALA A 45 12.91 -15.32 -26.56
CA ALA A 45 13.10 -16.33 -25.53
C ALA A 45 14.49 -16.18 -24.89
N TRP A 46 14.52 -15.82 -23.61
CA TRP A 46 15.70 -16.02 -22.80
C TRP A 46 15.98 -17.53 -22.82
N TYR A 47 17.15 -17.88 -23.37
CA TYR A 47 17.59 -19.20 -23.86
C TYR A 47 17.19 -19.53 -25.31
N GLY A 48 18.02 -19.07 -26.27
CA GLY A 48 18.62 -19.91 -27.31
C GLY A 48 17.75 -20.79 -28.22
N VAL A 49 16.46 -20.48 -28.43
CA VAL A 49 15.64 -21.20 -29.42
C VAL A 49 15.34 -20.28 -30.61
N ASP A 50 15.93 -20.59 -31.75
CA ASP A 50 15.62 -19.99 -33.05
C ASP A 50 14.19 -20.36 -33.46
N SER A 51 13.21 -19.52 -33.13
CA SER A 51 11.85 -19.64 -33.66
C SER A 51 11.72 -18.87 -34.97
N ALA A 52 12.00 -19.56 -36.06
CA ALA A 52 11.73 -19.09 -37.42
C ALA A 52 10.22 -18.99 -37.70
N LYS A 53 9.85 -17.91 -38.43
CA LYS A 53 8.62 -17.71 -39.22
C LYS A 53 7.29 -17.72 -38.45
N GLN A 54 6.81 -16.54 -38.06
CA GLN A 54 5.37 -16.29 -37.94
C GLN A 54 4.91 -15.02 -38.68
N SER A 55 3.69 -15.13 -39.18
CA SER A 55 3.03 -14.34 -40.22
C SER A 55 2.75 -12.89 -39.82
N ARG A 56 3.09 -11.96 -40.71
CA ARG A 56 2.79 -10.52 -40.62
C ARG A 56 1.28 -10.27 -40.75
N ARG A 57 0.63 -9.82 -39.67
CA ARG A 57 -0.64 -9.08 -39.74
C ARG A 57 -0.42 -7.65 -39.23
N SER A 58 -0.94 -6.67 -39.98
CA SER A 58 -0.76 -5.24 -39.73
C SER A 58 -1.42 -4.77 -38.43
N PRO A 59 -0.81 -3.86 -37.65
CA PRO A 59 -1.41 -3.34 -36.42
C PRO A 59 -2.45 -2.27 -36.74
N ARG A 60 -3.73 -2.57 -36.50
CA ARG A 60 -4.75 -1.52 -36.34
C ARG A 60 -4.48 -0.78 -35.02
N SER A 61 -4.79 0.51 -34.98
CA SER A 61 -4.53 1.42 -33.86
C SER A 61 -5.03 0.89 -32.51
N LEU A 62 -4.13 0.30 -31.72
CA LEU A 62 -4.38 -0.38 -30.45
C LEU A 62 -4.17 0.49 -29.20
N HIS A 63 -3.94 1.80 -29.34
CA HIS A 63 -3.43 2.62 -28.23
C HIS A 63 -4.40 2.76 -27.03
N SER A 64 -5.73 2.66 -27.22
CA SER A 64 -6.69 2.76 -26.11
C SER A 64 -7.07 1.41 -25.47
N LEU A 65 -6.95 0.30 -26.20
CA LEU A 65 -7.09 -1.06 -25.65
C LEU A 65 -5.80 -1.52 -24.94
N ALA A 66 -4.66 -0.88 -25.20
CA ALA A 66 -3.35 -1.28 -24.70
C ALA A 66 -3.11 -1.04 -23.19
N MET A 67 -3.98 -0.31 -22.47
CA MET A 67 -3.77 0.06 -21.06
C MET A 67 -4.91 -0.40 -20.13
N THR A 68 -5.61 -1.47 -20.50
CA THR A 68 -6.69 -2.05 -19.67
C THR A 68 -6.23 -3.36 -19.04
N LEU A 69 -6.11 -3.37 -17.72
CA LEU A 69 -5.90 -4.57 -16.92
C LEU A 69 -7.23 -5.28 -16.69
N TYR A 70 -7.25 -6.60 -16.89
CA TYR A 70 -8.39 -7.46 -16.59
C TYR A 70 -8.05 -8.27 -15.35
N TYR A 71 -8.87 -8.16 -14.31
CA TYR A 71 -8.66 -8.89 -13.05
C TYR A 71 -10.01 -9.21 -12.39
N GLN A 72 -10.32 -10.50 -12.20
CA GLN A 72 -11.54 -10.98 -11.54
C GLN A 72 -12.82 -10.27 -12.02
N ASP A 73 -13.09 -10.30 -13.33
CA ASP A 73 -14.24 -9.65 -13.98
C ASP A 73 -14.27 -8.10 -13.93
N HIS A 74 -13.18 -7.48 -13.46
CA HIS A 74 -13.01 -6.03 -13.49
C HIS A 74 -12.07 -5.57 -14.60
N HIS A 75 -12.38 -4.39 -15.15
CA HIS A 75 -11.58 -3.72 -16.17
C HIS A 75 -10.98 -2.43 -15.58
N ILE A 76 -9.67 -2.42 -15.36
CA ILE A 76 -8.97 -1.31 -14.71
C ILE A 76 -8.13 -0.57 -15.75
N ASN A 77 -8.39 0.73 -15.91
CA ASN A 77 -7.62 1.57 -16.82
C ASN A 77 -6.32 2.04 -16.15
N LEU A 78 -5.19 1.51 -16.60
CA LEU A 78 -3.85 1.84 -16.12
C LEU A 78 -3.30 3.16 -16.67
N SER A 79 -4.00 3.81 -17.60
CA SER A 79 -3.56 5.07 -18.22
C SER A 79 -3.54 6.23 -17.23
N SER A 80 -2.51 7.06 -17.32
CA SER A 80 -2.38 8.29 -16.56
C SER A 80 -3.54 9.28 -16.81
N PRO A 81 -3.81 10.19 -15.87
CA PRO A 81 -3.34 10.15 -14.48
C PRO A 81 -4.09 9.09 -13.68
N TRP A 82 -3.41 8.50 -12.70
CA TRP A 82 -4.05 7.65 -11.69
C TRP A 82 -4.90 8.46 -10.72
N GLN A 83 -5.87 7.80 -10.09
CA GLN A 83 -6.70 8.44 -9.08
C GLN A 83 -5.84 8.76 -7.85
N ARG A 84 -5.88 10.00 -7.38
CA ARG A 84 -5.27 10.42 -6.12
C ARG A 84 -6.38 10.78 -5.15
N LEU A 85 -6.36 10.18 -3.98
CA LEU A 85 -7.38 10.36 -2.96
C LEU A 85 -6.70 10.55 -1.62
N THR A 86 -6.98 11.64 -0.92
CA THR A 86 -6.50 11.77 0.47
C THR A 86 -7.27 10.81 1.38
N MET A 87 -6.70 10.46 2.53
CA MET A 87 -7.40 9.66 3.54
C MET A 87 -8.70 10.35 3.94
N GLN A 88 -8.69 11.67 4.13
CA GLN A 88 -9.90 12.43 4.44
C GLN A 88 -10.98 12.27 3.37
N GLU A 89 -10.64 12.47 2.09
CA GLU A 89 -11.58 12.33 0.98
C GLU A 89 -12.08 10.88 0.83
N ALA A 90 -11.26 9.88 1.14
CA ALA A 90 -11.69 8.48 1.12
C ALA A 90 -12.74 8.18 2.19
N TRP A 91 -12.58 8.73 3.39
CA TRP A 91 -13.56 8.62 4.47
C TRP A 91 -14.85 9.37 4.12
N GLU A 92 -14.75 10.57 3.56
CA GLU A 92 -15.91 11.33 3.09
C GLU A 92 -16.69 10.56 2.01
N LYS A 93 -15.97 10.02 1.02
CA LYS A 93 -16.59 9.36 -0.14
C LYS A 93 -17.16 7.98 0.17
N TYR A 94 -16.45 7.16 0.95
CA TYR A 94 -16.78 5.75 1.11
C TYR A 94 -17.30 5.36 2.49
N ALA A 95 -16.97 6.15 3.52
CA ALA A 95 -17.46 6.00 4.89
C ALA A 95 -18.52 7.05 5.27
N ASP A 96 -19.05 7.81 4.30
CA ASP A 96 -20.16 8.79 4.45
C ASP A 96 -19.96 9.72 5.65
N THR A 97 -18.71 10.15 5.85
CA THR A 97 -18.37 11.08 6.92
C THR A 97 -18.61 12.52 6.47
N PRO A 98 -19.04 13.43 7.36
CA PRO A 98 -19.08 14.85 7.05
C PRO A 98 -17.72 15.35 6.55
N LYS A 99 -17.77 16.37 5.68
CA LYS A 99 -16.56 17.04 5.21
C LYS A 99 -15.71 17.51 6.40
N CYS A 100 -14.40 17.29 6.34
CA CYS A 100 -13.46 17.66 7.41
C CYS A 100 -13.70 16.96 8.76
N ALA A 101 -14.37 15.79 8.77
CA ALA A 101 -14.50 14.97 9.98
C ALA A 101 -13.15 14.69 10.65
N ASN A 102 -13.09 14.75 11.98
CA ASN A 102 -11.88 14.46 12.74
C ASN A 102 -11.64 12.94 12.84
N ILE A 103 -11.10 12.36 11.78
CA ILE A 103 -10.77 10.94 11.71
C ILE A 103 -9.65 10.53 12.69
N CYS A 104 -8.98 11.48 13.34
CA CYS A 104 -7.97 11.25 14.38
C CYS A 104 -8.57 11.14 15.80
N ASP A 105 -9.88 11.34 15.98
CA ASP A 105 -10.54 11.24 17.28
C ASP A 105 -11.16 9.86 17.49
N ARG A 106 -10.63 9.11 18.47
CA ARG A 106 -11.17 7.81 18.91
C ARG A 106 -12.64 7.88 19.28
N LYS A 107 -13.12 8.94 19.95
CA LYS A 107 -14.54 9.06 20.35
C LYS A 107 -15.44 9.19 19.13
N TYR A 108 -15.01 9.99 18.15
CA TYR A 108 -15.69 10.14 16.87
C TYR A 108 -15.77 8.80 16.12
N LEU A 109 -14.63 8.11 15.94
CA LEU A 109 -14.58 6.81 15.26
C LEU A 109 -15.47 5.77 15.97
N ARG A 110 -15.46 5.76 17.32
CA ARG A 110 -16.32 4.87 18.11
C ARG A 110 -17.80 5.09 17.81
N GLY A 111 -18.23 6.35 17.80
CA GLY A 111 -19.62 6.71 17.48
C GLY A 111 -19.99 6.35 16.05
N LEU A 112 -19.07 6.51 15.11
CA LEU A 112 -19.26 6.13 13.70
C LEU A 112 -19.41 4.60 13.53
N CYS A 113 -18.55 3.81 14.17
CA CYS A 113 -18.67 2.35 14.19
C CYS A 113 -20.02 1.90 14.78
N GLN A 114 -20.44 2.50 15.90
CA GLN A 114 -21.73 2.18 16.53
C GLN A 114 -22.92 2.52 15.61
N LYS A 115 -22.88 3.69 14.96
CA LYS A 115 -23.91 4.11 13.99
C LYS A 115 -24.00 3.14 12.80
N ARG A 116 -22.87 2.55 12.40
CA ARG A 116 -22.77 1.57 11.30
C ARG A 116 -23.12 0.14 11.72
N GLY A 117 -23.43 -0.09 13.01
CA GLY A 117 -23.74 -1.43 13.52
C GLY A 117 -22.53 -2.34 13.68
N TYR A 118 -21.31 -1.80 13.65
CA TYR A 118 -20.11 -2.58 13.90
C TYR A 118 -19.97 -2.92 15.38
N THR A 119 -19.47 -4.11 15.67
CA THR A 119 -19.18 -4.51 17.06
C THR A 119 -18.01 -3.68 17.59
N VAL A 120 -18.27 -2.95 18.68
CA VAL A 120 -17.28 -2.09 19.34
C VAL A 120 -17.16 -2.46 20.82
N SER A 121 -15.94 -2.70 21.28
CA SER A 121 -15.58 -2.92 22.68
C SER A 121 -15.04 -1.65 23.32
N ALA A 122 -15.21 -1.52 24.64
CA ALA A 122 -14.57 -0.43 25.40
C ALA A 122 -13.04 -0.46 25.34
N LYS A 123 -12.46 -1.65 25.08
CA LYS A 123 -11.02 -1.87 24.96
C LYS A 123 -10.46 -1.53 23.58
N ASP A 124 -11.32 -1.33 22.57
CA ASP A 124 -10.86 -1.05 21.20
C ASP A 124 -10.04 0.23 21.18
N SER A 125 -8.82 0.12 20.68
CA SER A 125 -7.90 1.23 20.49
C SER A 125 -8.37 2.14 19.35
N TYR A 126 -7.65 3.25 19.13
CA TYR A 126 -7.89 4.07 17.95
C TYR A 126 -7.70 3.26 16.66
N ASP A 127 -6.57 2.54 16.55
CA ASP A 127 -6.20 1.72 15.40
C ASP A 127 -7.26 0.66 15.09
N ASP A 128 -7.79 -0.01 16.11
CA ASP A 128 -8.84 -1.03 15.95
C ASP A 128 -10.10 -0.43 15.30
N LEU A 129 -10.52 0.75 15.76
CA LEU A 129 -11.70 1.42 15.21
C LEU A 129 -11.45 1.98 13.81
N PHE A 130 -10.26 2.55 13.59
CA PHE A 130 -9.83 3.07 12.30
C PHE A 130 -9.83 1.96 11.26
N PHE A 131 -9.12 0.85 11.52
CA PHE A 131 -9.00 -0.26 10.59
C PHE A 131 -10.33 -0.99 10.37
N LYS A 132 -11.18 -1.07 11.40
CA LYS A 132 -12.51 -1.66 11.24
C LYS A 132 -13.35 -0.93 10.19
N ILE A 133 -13.34 0.40 10.20
CA ILE A 133 -14.01 1.19 9.16
C ILE A 133 -13.25 1.09 7.85
N PHE A 134 -11.93 1.27 7.87
CA PHE A 134 -11.10 1.28 6.67
C PHE A 134 -11.22 0.00 5.84
N LEU A 135 -11.02 -1.17 6.47
CA LEU A 135 -11.05 -2.48 5.81
C LEU A 135 -12.46 -2.89 5.35
N THR A 136 -13.50 -2.37 6.00
CA THR A 136 -14.90 -2.74 5.67
C THR A 136 -15.49 -1.81 4.61
N ASP A 137 -15.29 -0.49 4.78
CA ASP A 137 -16.00 0.53 4.02
C ASP A 137 -15.16 1.14 2.89
N ILE A 138 -13.84 1.19 3.05
CA ILE A 138 -12.95 2.00 2.19
C ILE A 138 -12.11 1.12 1.28
N GLU A 139 -11.21 0.31 1.83
CA GLU A 139 -10.26 -0.53 1.10
C GLU A 139 -10.91 -1.37 -0.02
N PRO A 140 -12.06 -2.05 0.20
CA PRO A 140 -12.68 -2.89 -0.82
C PRO A 140 -13.23 -2.12 -2.03
N LYS A 141 -13.20 -0.78 -2.02
CA LYS A 141 -13.71 0.07 -3.11
C LYS A 141 -12.60 0.80 -3.85
N LEU A 142 -11.33 0.61 -3.47
CA LEU A 142 -10.19 1.30 -4.06
C LEU A 142 -9.68 0.58 -5.31
N GLY A 143 -9.31 1.33 -6.35
CA GLY A 143 -8.56 0.77 -7.48
C GLY A 143 -9.35 0.05 -8.58
N PHE A 144 -10.69 0.10 -8.60
CA PHE A 144 -11.51 -0.69 -9.55
C PHE A 144 -11.77 -0.05 -10.91
N SER A 145 -11.71 1.28 -11.02
CA SER A 145 -11.84 1.98 -12.32
C SER A 145 -10.48 2.40 -12.87
N LYS A 146 -9.66 2.96 -12.00
CA LYS A 146 -8.25 3.28 -12.19
C LYS A 146 -7.48 2.90 -10.92
N PRO A 147 -6.18 2.63 -11.02
CA PRO A 147 -5.32 2.55 -9.84
C PRO A 147 -5.51 3.77 -8.94
N THR A 148 -5.58 3.54 -7.63
CA THR A 148 -5.81 4.57 -6.63
C THR A 148 -4.59 4.70 -5.73
N ILE A 149 -4.05 5.92 -5.66
CA ILE A 149 -3.05 6.32 -4.69
C ILE A 149 -3.80 6.97 -3.53
N LEU A 150 -3.84 6.27 -2.39
CA LEU A 150 -4.41 6.78 -1.15
C LEU A 150 -3.30 7.42 -0.33
N TYR A 151 -3.42 8.69 0.04
CA TYR A 151 -2.32 9.45 0.67
C TYR A 151 -2.78 10.36 1.81
N GLU A 152 -1.85 10.97 2.54
CA GLU A 152 -2.14 11.83 3.71
C GLU A 152 -2.79 11.06 4.87
N TYR A 153 -2.13 10.00 5.33
CA TYR A 153 -2.58 9.21 6.48
C TYR A 153 -2.49 10.03 7.77
N PRO A 154 -3.37 9.74 8.77
CA PRO A 154 -3.18 10.26 10.12
C PRO A 154 -1.77 9.93 10.64
N ALA A 155 -1.08 10.91 11.24
CA ALA A 155 0.30 10.74 11.72
C ALA A 155 0.44 9.58 12.73
N GLN A 156 -0.62 9.31 13.51
CA GLN A 156 -0.70 8.17 14.43
C GLN A 156 -0.57 6.82 13.71
N MET A 157 -0.93 6.75 12.43
CA MET A 157 -0.83 5.57 11.57
C MET A 157 0.50 5.50 10.80
N ALA A 158 1.45 6.41 11.05
CA ALA A 158 2.62 6.57 10.19
C ALA A 158 3.90 6.85 11.01
N ALA A 159 4.29 5.86 11.82
CA ALA A 159 5.37 5.97 12.80
C ALA A 159 6.72 6.45 12.20
N LEU A 160 7.05 6.04 10.97
CA LEU A 160 8.31 6.39 10.30
C LEU A 160 8.18 7.53 9.29
N ALA A 161 6.96 8.02 9.04
CA ALA A 161 6.74 9.05 8.04
C ALA A 161 6.90 10.45 8.63
N ARG A 162 7.47 11.36 7.83
CA ARG A 162 7.44 12.80 8.07
C ARG A 162 6.01 13.34 8.05
N THR A 163 5.70 14.33 8.89
CA THR A 163 4.41 15.05 8.81
C THR A 163 4.40 16.05 7.66
N VAL A 164 3.23 16.32 7.08
CA VAL A 164 3.12 17.28 5.97
C VAL A 164 3.51 18.69 6.40
N ALA A 165 4.25 19.41 5.55
CA ALA A 165 4.48 20.85 5.75
C ALA A 165 3.21 21.68 5.45
N LYS A 166 2.45 21.26 4.43
CA LYS A 166 1.17 21.85 4.02
C LYS A 166 0.26 20.74 3.51
N PRO A 167 -0.98 20.61 4.00
CA PRO A 167 -1.94 19.63 3.48
C PRO A 167 -2.24 19.96 2.02
N ARG A 168 -2.27 18.93 1.17
CA ARG A 168 -2.61 19.06 -0.25
C ARG A 168 -4.12 18.92 -0.46
N GLY A 169 -4.83 18.18 0.40
CA GLY A 169 -6.29 18.08 0.39
C GLY A 169 -7.00 19.06 1.32
N ALA A 170 -8.32 19.14 1.21
CA ALA A 170 -9.18 19.87 2.13
C ALA A 170 -9.36 19.07 3.44
N SER A 171 -8.29 18.90 4.22
CA SER A 171 -8.37 18.23 5.51
C SER A 171 -8.80 19.21 6.61
N GLY A 172 -9.77 18.82 7.43
CA GLY A 172 -10.06 19.49 8.72
C GLY A 172 -8.97 19.30 9.77
N LEU A 173 -7.91 18.55 9.44
CA LEU A 173 -6.83 18.16 10.33
C LEU A 173 -5.69 19.19 10.30
N ALA A 174 -5.03 19.38 11.45
CA ALA A 174 -3.82 20.18 11.52
C ALA A 174 -2.65 19.47 10.82
N THR A 175 -1.68 20.23 10.30
CA THR A 175 -0.51 19.70 9.57
C THR A 175 0.23 18.59 10.33
N LYS A 176 0.45 18.76 11.64
CA LYS A 176 1.10 17.77 12.51
C LYS A 176 0.33 16.45 12.67
N GLN A 177 -0.94 16.42 12.29
CA GLN A 177 -1.78 15.22 12.38
C GLN A 177 -1.79 14.42 11.07
N ILE A 178 -1.07 14.88 10.04
CA ILE A 178 -1.06 14.26 8.71
C ILE A 178 0.36 13.89 8.35
N ALA A 179 0.56 12.65 7.91
CA ALA A 179 1.83 12.12 7.44
C ALA A 179 1.93 12.13 5.92
N GLU A 180 3.14 12.35 5.42
CA GLU A 180 3.53 12.18 4.02
C GLU A 180 3.70 10.69 3.70
N ARG A 181 2.60 9.95 3.81
CA ARG A 181 2.49 8.52 3.51
C ARG A 181 1.45 8.29 2.43
N PHE A 182 1.67 7.31 1.58
CA PHE A 182 0.69 6.80 0.66
C PHE A 182 0.77 5.29 0.48
N GLU A 183 -0.36 4.72 0.05
CA GLU A 183 -0.48 3.34 -0.40
C GLU A 183 -1.08 3.32 -1.81
N ILE A 184 -0.77 2.25 -2.55
CA ILE A 184 -1.26 2.05 -3.92
C ILE A 184 -2.24 0.89 -3.93
N TYR A 185 -3.40 1.10 -4.54
CA TYR A 185 -4.43 0.09 -4.68
C TYR A 185 -4.81 -0.13 -6.15
N ILE A 186 -4.86 -1.38 -6.57
CA ILE A 186 -5.40 -1.81 -7.87
C ILE A 186 -6.36 -2.98 -7.62
N ALA A 187 -7.61 -2.86 -8.09
CA ALA A 187 -8.67 -3.85 -7.88
C ALA A 187 -8.83 -4.31 -6.41
N GLY A 188 -8.78 -3.36 -5.47
CA GLY A 188 -8.87 -3.64 -4.03
C GLY A 188 -7.62 -4.26 -3.40
N ILE A 189 -6.54 -4.45 -4.16
CA ILE A 189 -5.28 -5.02 -3.67
C ILE A 189 -4.26 -3.91 -3.44
N GLU A 190 -3.78 -3.80 -2.20
CA GLU A 190 -2.65 -2.95 -1.84
C GLU A 190 -1.36 -3.49 -2.46
N LEU A 191 -0.68 -2.69 -3.28
CA LEU A 191 0.58 -3.06 -3.94
C LEU A 191 1.82 -2.55 -3.24
N GLY A 192 1.69 -1.56 -2.36
CA GLY A 192 2.85 -1.04 -1.66
C GLY A 192 2.51 0.17 -0.82
N ASN A 193 3.42 0.42 0.11
CA ASN A 193 3.36 1.49 1.09
C ASN A 193 4.63 2.32 0.99
N ALA A 194 4.47 3.64 0.99
CA ALA A 194 5.51 4.59 0.70
C ALA A 194 5.35 5.84 1.56
N PHE A 195 6.46 6.47 1.91
CA PHE A 195 6.44 7.70 2.70
C PHE A 195 7.69 8.54 2.48
N SER A 196 7.59 9.83 2.80
CA SER A 196 8.77 10.66 3.02
C SER A 196 9.40 10.26 4.35
N GLU A 197 10.67 9.91 4.32
CA GLU A 197 11.42 9.41 5.48
C GLU A 197 11.52 10.44 6.59
N LEU A 198 11.36 10.00 7.83
CA LEU A 198 11.64 10.84 8.99
C LEU A 198 13.15 10.89 9.25
N THR A 199 13.81 11.96 8.78
CA THR A 199 15.25 12.16 8.94
C THR A 199 15.63 12.97 10.20
N ASP A 200 14.65 13.40 11.01
CA ASP A 200 14.94 14.03 12.31
C ASP A 200 15.16 12.95 13.37
N ALA A 201 16.43 12.69 13.69
CA ALA A 201 16.82 11.68 14.69
C ALA A 201 16.19 11.91 16.08
N ARG A 202 15.95 13.18 16.48
CA ARG A 202 15.33 13.49 17.79
C ARG A 202 13.86 13.12 17.79
N GLU A 203 13.16 13.43 16.70
CA GLU A 203 11.76 13.03 16.54
C GLU A 203 11.63 11.51 16.43
N GLN A 204 12.49 10.87 15.64
CA GLN A 204 12.53 9.41 15.50
C GLN A 204 12.74 8.71 16.84
N ARG A 205 13.71 9.19 17.65
CA ARG A 205 13.93 8.68 19.02
C ARG A 205 12.69 8.87 19.89
N ALA A 206 12.06 10.04 19.85
CA ALA A 206 10.86 10.30 20.64
C ALA A 206 9.73 9.32 20.29
N ARG A 207 9.52 9.05 19.00
CA ARG A 207 8.52 8.07 18.52
C ARG A 207 8.85 6.65 18.99
N PHE A 208 10.11 6.22 18.91
CA PHE A 208 10.52 4.91 19.42
C PHE A 208 10.34 4.76 20.94
N ILE A 209 10.59 5.82 21.72
CA ILE A 209 10.34 5.79 23.17
C ILE A 209 8.84 5.63 23.46
N GLU A 210 7.97 6.33 22.73
CA GLU A 210 6.52 6.15 22.88
C GLU A 210 6.07 4.74 22.47
N GLU A 211 6.63 4.18 21.40
CA GLU A 211 6.34 2.79 21.01
C GLU A 211 6.79 1.80 22.10
N GLN A 212 7.97 1.98 22.69
CA GLN A 212 8.43 1.14 23.80
C GLN A 212 7.50 1.22 25.01
N LYS A 213 7.01 2.41 25.37
CA LYS A 213 6.01 2.60 26.43
C LYS A 213 4.73 1.84 26.11
N LEU A 214 4.24 1.94 24.87
CA LEU A 214 3.03 1.23 24.43
C LEU A 214 3.22 -0.29 24.48
N ARG A 215 4.34 -0.80 23.95
CA ARG A 215 4.69 -2.24 23.99
C ARG A 215 4.74 -2.77 25.41
N LYS A 216 5.38 -2.05 26.33
CA LYS A 216 5.41 -2.40 27.76
C LYS A 216 4.01 -2.46 28.35
N LYS A 217 3.15 -1.49 28.03
CA LYS A 217 1.75 -1.44 28.48
C LYS A 217 0.91 -2.60 27.94
N LEU A 218 1.20 -3.04 26.72
CA LEU A 218 0.56 -4.18 26.06
C LEU A 218 1.21 -5.54 26.39
N ASN A 219 2.14 -5.57 27.35
CA ASN A 219 2.89 -6.77 27.74
C ASN A 219 3.59 -7.47 26.56
N LYS A 220 4.02 -6.69 25.56
CA LYS A 220 4.79 -7.13 24.39
C LYS A 220 6.29 -6.95 24.65
N LYS A 221 7.13 -7.69 23.91
CA LYS A 221 8.59 -7.51 23.93
C LYS A 221 8.96 -6.07 23.56
N VAL A 222 9.66 -5.39 24.47
CA VAL A 222 10.22 -4.07 24.25
C VAL A 222 11.48 -4.23 23.41
N ILE A 223 11.53 -3.51 22.29
CA ILE A 223 12.69 -3.51 21.38
C ILE A 223 13.63 -2.39 21.85
N PRO A 224 14.93 -2.66 22.04
CA PRO A 224 15.89 -1.63 22.40
C PRO A 224 16.01 -0.59 21.28
N LEU A 225 16.41 0.63 21.62
CA LEU A 225 16.74 1.64 20.62
C LEU A 225 17.99 1.20 19.85
N ASP A 226 17.93 1.34 18.54
CA ASP A 226 19.10 1.19 17.67
C ASP A 226 19.80 2.55 17.60
N GLU A 227 20.86 2.70 18.38
CA GLU A 227 21.61 3.94 18.49
C GLU A 227 22.40 4.24 17.21
N ASP A 228 22.87 3.19 16.52
CA ASP A 228 23.60 3.34 15.25
C ASP A 228 22.65 3.82 14.15
N PHE A 229 21.42 3.29 14.10
CA PHE A 229 20.37 3.78 13.19
C PHE A 229 20.00 5.24 13.50
N LEU A 230 19.80 5.60 14.77
CA LEU A 230 19.43 6.95 15.16
C LEU A 230 20.52 7.97 14.79
N ASP A 231 21.79 7.60 14.94
CA ASP A 231 22.92 8.42 14.49
C ASP A 231 22.94 8.54 12.95
N ALA A 232 22.80 7.42 12.23
CA ALA A 232 22.80 7.40 10.77
C ALA A 232 21.67 8.26 10.17
N VAL A 233 20.44 8.15 10.69
CA VAL A 233 19.28 8.92 10.24
C VAL A 233 19.51 10.43 10.33
N GLY A 234 20.22 10.89 11.35
CA GLY A 234 20.55 12.31 11.52
C GLY A 234 21.46 12.87 10.43
N HIS A 235 22.20 12.00 9.73
CA HIS A 235 23.10 12.37 8.64
C HIS A 235 22.47 12.19 7.25
N MET A 236 21.29 11.59 7.16
CA MET A 236 20.63 11.34 5.88
C MET A 236 20.05 12.64 5.28
N PRO A 237 20.19 12.86 3.96
CA PRO A 237 19.42 13.91 3.29
C PRO A 237 17.93 13.58 3.33
N SER A 238 17.07 14.58 3.10
CA SER A 238 15.63 14.34 2.89
C SER A 238 15.45 13.23 1.85
N ALA A 239 14.67 12.22 2.17
CA ALA A 239 14.46 11.08 1.30
C ALA A 239 13.00 10.63 1.32
N ALA A 240 12.63 9.79 0.36
CA ALA A 240 11.38 9.07 0.36
C ALA A 240 11.61 7.63 -0.09
N GLY A 241 10.93 6.70 0.57
CA GLY A 241 11.03 5.27 0.33
C GLY A 241 9.69 4.65 0.00
N ILE A 242 9.74 3.43 -0.54
CA ILE A 242 8.59 2.56 -0.75
C ILE A 242 9.00 1.11 -0.62
N ALA A 243 8.11 0.32 -0.04
CA ALA A 243 8.08 -1.13 -0.15
C ALA A 243 6.94 -1.53 -1.09
N PHE A 244 7.28 -2.20 -2.19
CA PHE A 244 6.34 -2.60 -3.24
C PHE A 244 6.30 -4.12 -3.38
N GLY A 245 5.11 -4.71 -3.25
CA GLY A 245 4.89 -6.15 -3.31
C GLY A 245 4.89 -6.66 -4.75
N ILE A 246 5.90 -7.45 -5.09
CA ILE A 246 6.05 -8.04 -6.43
C ILE A 246 5.02 -9.15 -6.66
N ASP A 247 4.78 -10.02 -5.67
CA ASP A 247 3.85 -11.14 -5.85
C ASP A 247 2.44 -10.66 -6.15
N ARG A 248 1.99 -9.59 -5.46
CA ARG A 248 0.67 -8.98 -5.69
C ARG A 248 0.58 -8.30 -7.06
N LEU A 249 1.67 -7.70 -7.56
CA LEU A 249 1.71 -7.20 -8.93
C LEU A 249 1.59 -8.36 -9.93
N VAL A 250 2.33 -9.46 -9.73
CA VAL A 250 2.23 -10.64 -10.61
C VAL A 250 0.81 -11.19 -10.60
N MET A 251 0.17 -11.31 -9.43
CA MET A 251 -1.23 -11.75 -9.33
C MET A 251 -2.17 -10.93 -10.22
N LEU A 252 -2.06 -9.60 -10.17
CA LEU A 252 -2.87 -8.72 -10.99
C LEU A 252 -2.60 -8.98 -12.48
N LEU A 253 -1.34 -9.03 -12.88
CA LEU A 253 -0.93 -9.18 -14.29
C LEU A 253 -1.33 -10.54 -14.88
N THR A 254 -1.51 -11.58 -14.06
CA THR A 254 -1.86 -12.93 -14.50
C THR A 254 -3.31 -13.33 -14.22
N ASP A 255 -4.13 -12.42 -13.68
CA ASP A 255 -5.51 -12.70 -13.22
C ASP A 255 -5.60 -13.85 -12.18
N ALA A 256 -4.56 -13.99 -11.36
CA ALA A 256 -4.51 -15.02 -10.33
C ALA A 256 -5.39 -14.65 -9.12
N LYS A 257 -6.24 -15.59 -8.67
CA LYS A 257 -7.15 -15.36 -7.52
C LYS A 257 -6.40 -15.41 -6.19
N SER A 258 -5.34 -16.20 -6.12
CA SER A 258 -4.57 -16.47 -4.91
C SER A 258 -3.10 -16.15 -5.11
N ILE A 259 -2.45 -15.65 -4.06
CA ILE A 259 -0.99 -15.48 -4.02
C ILE A 259 -0.26 -16.81 -4.20
N GLN A 260 -0.90 -17.94 -3.86
CA GLN A 260 -0.31 -19.25 -4.05
C GLN A 260 -0.13 -19.59 -5.54
N ASP A 261 -0.99 -19.06 -6.40
CA ASP A 261 -0.96 -19.35 -7.84
C ASP A 261 0.21 -18.65 -8.56
N VAL A 262 0.91 -17.75 -7.86
CA VAL A 262 2.07 -17.00 -8.39
C VAL A 262 3.38 -17.34 -7.67
N LEU A 263 3.34 -18.27 -6.71
CA LEU A 263 4.51 -18.77 -6.00
C LEU A 263 4.85 -20.17 -6.51
N ALA A 264 6.13 -20.42 -6.79
CA ALA A 264 6.57 -21.75 -7.24
C ALA A 264 6.41 -22.82 -6.14
N PHE A 265 6.57 -22.44 -4.86
CA PHE A 265 6.46 -23.32 -3.70
C PHE A 265 5.71 -22.60 -2.56
N PRO A 266 4.38 -22.56 -2.58
CA PRO A 266 3.61 -21.90 -1.54
C PRO A 266 3.74 -22.64 -0.19
N ALA A 267 3.73 -21.89 0.92
CA ALA A 267 3.95 -22.46 2.25
C ALA A 267 2.89 -23.52 2.63
N THR A 268 1.69 -23.43 2.08
CA THR A 268 0.61 -24.42 2.26
C THR A 268 0.93 -25.78 1.64
N GLU A 269 1.78 -25.84 0.61
CA GLU A 269 2.22 -27.08 -0.02
C GLU A 269 3.46 -27.65 0.66
N LEU A 270 4.37 -26.79 1.12
CA LEU A 270 5.58 -27.18 1.84
C LEU A 270 5.32 -27.60 3.29
N TRP A 271 4.38 -26.91 3.94
CA TRP A 271 3.88 -27.21 5.28
C TRP A 271 2.36 -27.38 5.24
N PRO A 272 1.84 -28.44 4.59
CA PRO A 272 0.43 -28.75 4.65
C PRO A 272 0.09 -28.91 6.10
N CYS A 273 -0.74 -28.00 6.61
CA CYS A 273 -1.06 -27.84 8.03
C CYS A 273 -1.20 -29.24 8.64
N GLN A 274 -0.18 -29.69 9.40
CA GLN A 274 -0.31 -30.90 10.18
C GLN A 274 -1.59 -30.71 10.97
N LYS A 275 -2.53 -31.64 10.82
CA LYS A 275 -3.68 -31.72 11.72
C LYS A 275 -3.09 -31.75 13.12
N ILE A 276 -3.09 -30.61 13.81
CA ILE A 276 -3.01 -30.55 15.27
C ILE A 276 -4.36 -31.08 15.73
N LYS A 277 -4.56 -32.38 15.58
CA LYS A 277 -5.58 -33.15 16.26
C LYS A 277 -4.91 -33.72 17.49
N SER A 278 -5.43 -33.31 18.65
CA SER A 278 -5.31 -33.98 19.95
C SER A 278 -3.89 -34.34 20.38
N GLU A 279 -3.24 -33.41 21.07
CA GLU A 279 -2.54 -33.65 22.35
C GLU A 279 -1.84 -32.34 22.76
N ILE A 280 -2.52 -31.58 23.62
CA ILE A 280 -2.08 -30.78 24.79
C ILE A 280 -3.27 -29.88 25.18
#